data_AF-A0A2M6ZGX3-F1
#
_entry.id   AF-A0A2M6ZGX3-F1
#
_cell.length_a   1.000
_cell.length_b   1.000
_cell.length_c   1.000
_cell.angle_alpha   90.00
_cell.angle_beta   90.00
_cell.angle_gamma   90.00
#
_symmetry.space_group_name_H-M   'P 1'
#
loop_
_entity.id
_entity.type
_entity.pdbx_description
1 polymer ?
#
loop_
_entity_poly.entity_id
_entity_poly.type
_entity_poly.pdbx_seq_one_letter_code
_entity_poly.pdbx_strand_id
1 'polypeptide(L)' 'MFLSEIEQVPESVLDEVLDFVHFLKTRIIKERFDIAIASESSLKKDWLKPEEDEAWQNL' A
#
# COMPACT_ATOMS: atom_id res chain seq x y z
N MET A 1 -7.82 21.43 16.98
CA MET A 1 -9.19 21.16 16.50
C MET A 1 -9.45 19.66 16.44
N PHE A 2 -8.74 18.88 15.60
CA PHE A 2 -8.96 17.43 15.52
C PHE A 2 -8.55 16.63 16.78
N LEU A 3 -7.36 16.89 17.34
CA LEU A 3 -6.88 16.22 18.55
C LEU A 3 -7.78 16.44 19.78
N SER A 4 -8.22 17.69 19.97
CA SER A 4 -9.14 18.10 21.03
C SER A 4 -10.53 17.46 20.94
N GLU A 5 -10.92 16.98 19.75
CA GLU A 5 -12.17 16.26 19.54
C GLU A 5 -11.99 14.78 19.90
N ILE A 6 -10.87 14.17 19.48
CA ILE A 6 -10.51 12.78 19.81
C ILE A 6 -10.33 12.56 21.32
N GLU A 7 -9.75 13.52 22.04
CA GLU A 7 -9.57 13.42 23.50
C GLU A 7 -10.89 13.40 24.28
N GLN A 8 -11.99 13.89 23.69
CA GLN A 8 -13.33 13.88 24.29
C GLN A 8 -14.14 12.65 23.92
N VAL A 9 -13.63 11.80 23.02
CA VAL A 9 -14.33 10.59 22.56
C VAL A 9 -14.15 9.48 23.60
N PRO A 10 -15.22 8.73 23.94
CA PRO A 10 -15.12 7.58 24.82
C PRO A 10 -14.16 6.51 24.27
N GLU A 11 -13.41 5.86 25.16
CA GLU A 11 -12.42 4.84 24.80
C GLU A 11 -13.01 3.71 23.94
N SER A 12 -14.25 3.30 24.22
CA SER A 12 -14.98 2.31 23.41
C SER A 12 -15.14 2.69 21.93
N VAL A 13 -15.24 3.99 21.64
CA VAL A 13 -15.36 4.51 20.28
C VAL A 13 -13.98 4.70 19.65
N LEU A 14 -12.96 5.03 20.45
CA LEU A 14 -11.58 5.08 19.99
C LEU A 14 -11.09 3.71 19.52
N ASP A 15 -11.49 2.63 20.18
CA ASP A 15 -11.21 1.26 19.76
C ASP A 15 -11.80 0.96 18.37
N GLU A 16 -13.05 1.35 18.13
CA GLU A 16 -13.72 1.17 16.83
C GLU A 16 -13.04 2.01 15.72
N VAL A 17 -12.61 3.23 16.05
CA VAL A 17 -11.84 4.08 15.13
C VAL A 17 -10.47 3.47 14.83
N LEU A 18 -9.80 2.92 15.83
CA LEU A 18 -8.52 2.21 15.66
C LEU A 18 -8.68 1.01 14.74
N ASP A 19 -9.70 0.18 14.95
CA ASP A 19 -10.02 -0.97 14.10
C ASP A 19 -10.26 -0.54 12.65
N PHE A 20 -11.01 0.55 12.44
CA PHE A 20 -11.23 1.09 11.10
C PHE A 20 -9.93 1.59 10.44
N VAL A 21 -9.06 2.27 11.20
CA VAL A 21 -7.74 2.69 10.70
C VAL A 21 -6.86 1.48 10.33
N HIS A 22 -6.87 0.43 11.15
CA HIS A 22 -6.13 -0.81 10.86
C HIS A 22 -6.67 -1.51 9.62
N PHE A 23 -7.99 -1.56 9.45
CA PHE A 23 -8.63 -2.06 8.24
C PHE A 23 -8.19 -1.29 6.99
N LEU A 24 -8.21 0.04 7.04
CA LEU A 24 -7.78 0.88 5.91
C LEU A 24 -6.31 0.68 5.55
N LYS A 25 -5.41 0.61 6.54
CA LYS A 25 -3.99 0.33 6.32
C LYS A 25 -3.79 -1.00 5.61
N THR A 26 -4.50 -2.03 6.07
CA THR A 26 -4.44 -3.38 5.47
C THR A 26 -4.96 -3.37 4.04
N ARG A 27 -6.06 -2.67 3.78
CA ARG A 27 -6.64 -2.53 2.44
C ARG A 27 -5.68 -1.84 1.47
N ILE A 28 -5.03 -0.74 1.88
CA ILE A 28 -4.05 -0.02 1.04
C ILE A 28 -2.86 -0.92 0.68
N ILE A 29 -2.36 -1.70 1.65
CA ILE A 29 -1.24 -2.63 1.40
C ILE A 29 -1.67 -3.70 0.39
N LYS A 30 -2.88 -4.26 0.57
CA LYS A 30 -3.44 -5.25 -0.35
C LYS A 30 -3.65 -4.70 -1.75
N GLU A 31 -4.27 -3.53 -1.89
CA GLU A 31 -4.47 -2.86 -3.18
C GLU A 31 -3.14 -2.59 -3.90
N ARG A 32 -2.11 -2.11 -3.18
CA ARG A 32 -0.78 -1.91 -3.76
C ARG A 32 -0.14 -3.22 -4.22
N PHE A 33 -0.31 -4.29 -3.44
CA PHE A 33 0.18 -5.61 -3.80
C PHE A 33 -0.55 -6.15 -5.05
N ASP A 34 -1.88 -6.03 -5.10
CA ASP A 34 -2.70 -6.45 -6.24
C ASP A 34 -2.32 -5.67 -7.52
N ILE A 35 -2.01 -4.37 -7.42
CA ILE A 35 -1.50 -3.56 -8.54
C ILE A 35 -0.12 -4.04 -9.00
N ALA A 36 0.79 -4.34 -8.07
CA ALA A 36 2.12 -4.84 -8.41
C ALA A 36 2.05 -6.18 -9.16
N ILE A 37 1.22 -7.11 -8.68
CA ILE A 37 0.97 -8.41 -9.32
C ILE A 37 0.29 -8.23 -10.69
N ALA A 38 -0.72 -7.37 -10.80
CA ALA A 38 -1.39 -7.10 -12.07
C ALA A 38 -0.42 -6.50 -13.11
N SER A 39 0.48 -5.63 -12.66
CA SER A 39 1.49 -4.99 -13.51
C SER A 39 2.59 -5.94 -13.96
N GLU A 40 2.88 -7.01 -13.21
CA GLU A 40 3.91 -8.02 -13.54
C GLU A 40 3.72 -8.59 -14.95
N SER A 41 2.48 -8.90 -15.34
CA SER A 41 2.17 -9.46 -16.67
C SER A 41 2.47 -8.51 -17.84
N SER A 42 2.39 -7.20 -17.59
CA SER A 42 2.70 -6.14 -18.56
C SER A 42 4.19 -5.84 -18.58
N LEU A 43 4.82 -5.74 -17.40
CA LEU A 43 6.26 -5.48 -17.24
C LEU A 43 7.11 -6.63 -17.79
N LYS A 44 6.70 -7.88 -17.59
CA LYS A 44 7.46 -9.09 -18.01
C LYS A 44 7.78 -9.12 -19.52
N LYS A 45 6.96 -8.49 -20.36
CA LYS A 45 7.13 -8.49 -21.83
C LYS A 45 8.30 -7.64 -22.30
N ASP A 46 8.59 -6.57 -21.57
CA ASP A 46 9.64 -5.62 -21.90
C ASP A 46 10.87 -5.77 -21.00
N TRP A 47 10.70 -6.24 -19.76
CA TRP A 47 11.76 -6.39 -18.76
C TRP A 47 12.64 -7.63 -18.91
N LEU A 48 12.16 -8.70 -19.55
CA LEU A 48 12.94 -9.94 -19.78
C LEU A 48 13.75 -9.91 -21.08
N LYS A 49 14.00 -8.73 -21.61
CA LYS A 49 14.79 -8.52 -22.82
C LYS A 49 16.28 -8.48 -22.45
N PRO A 50 17.16 -9.19 -23.18
CA PRO A 50 18.60 -9.16 -22.92
C PRO A 50 19.19 -7.74 -22.93
N GLU A 51 18.57 -6.83 -23.70
CA GLU A 51 18.96 -5.43 -23.80
C GLU A 51 18.72 -4.65 -22.50
N GLU A 52 17.72 -5.04 -21.71
CA GLU A 52 17.49 -4.47 -20.39
C GLU A 52 18.52 -4.99 -19.39
N ASP A 53 18.88 -6.29 -19.42
CA ASP A 53 19.91 -6.83 -18.52
C ASP A 53 21.23 -6.03 -18.57
N GLU A 54 21.65 -5.54 -19.75
CA GLU A 54 22.81 -4.64 -19.88
C GLU A 54 22.60 -3.24 -19.27
N ALA A 55 21.38 -2.68 -19.37
CA ALA A 55 21.03 -1.40 -18.77
C ALA A 55 21.01 -1.47 -17.24
N TRP A 56 20.59 -2.61 -16.67
CA TRP A 56 20.55 -2.87 -15.23
C TRP A 56 21.93 -3.12 -14.61
N GLN A 57 22.93 -3.56 -15.39
CA GLN A 57 24.32 -3.72 -14.91
C GLN A 57 25.02 -2.38 -14.59
N ASN A 58 24.46 -1.25 -15.03
CA ASN A 58 25.07 0.07 -14.90
C ASN A 58 24.36 0.98 -13.87
N LEU A 59 23.47 0.43 -13.04
CA LEU A 59 22.75 1.11 -11.95
C LEU A 59 23.29 0.69 -10.57
#